data_AF-A0A2M8PKJ6-F1
#
_entry.id   AF-A0A2M8PKJ6-F1
#
_cell.length_a   1.000
_cell.length_b   1.000
_cell.length_c   1.000
_cell.angle_alpha   90.00
_cell.angle_beta   90.00
_cell.angle_gamma   90.00
#
_symmetry.space_group_name_H-M   'P 1'
#
loop_
_entity.id
_entity.type
_entity.pdbx_description
1 polymer ?
#
loop_
_entity_poly.entity_id
_entity_poly.type
_entity_poly.pdbx_seq_one_letter_code
_entity_poly.pdbx_strand_id
1 'polypeptide(L)'
;HGFEIEAQIIELGRFDSSWMDPRLNVEGFDADLMKQSDAIIINIDYPLGLAAYEILSRIAEHVGKMLGVYVMGKAATLNGRVGDIMIPNVVHDEHSQNTYLFHNCFSAPDVWPFMAYGNVLDNQKAISAPGTFLQNRSYMSVFYKEGYT
;
A
#
# COMPACT_ATOMS: atom_id res chain seq x y z
N HIS A 1 -14.98 14.79 17.80
CA HIS A 1 -14.87 13.32 17.92
C HIS A 1 -13.85 12.84 16.90
N GLY A 2 -12.82 12.11 17.35
CA GLY A 2 -11.77 11.57 16.49
C GLY A 2 -12.03 10.10 16.16
N PHE A 3 -11.31 9.58 15.17
CA PHE A 3 -11.28 8.16 14.86
C PHE A 3 -10.30 7.48 15.84
N GLU A 4 -10.73 6.41 16.50
CA GLU A 4 -9.82 5.53 17.24
C GLU A 4 -9.19 4.57 16.24
N ILE A 5 -7.92 4.80 15.91
CA ILE A 5 -7.15 4.01 14.96
C ILE A 5 -5.82 3.68 15.63
N GLU A 6 -5.43 2.42 15.55
CA GLU A 6 -4.13 1.98 16.05
C GLU A 6 -3.04 2.44 15.08
N ALA A 7 -1.98 3.03 15.64
CA ALA A 7 -0.82 3.45 14.87
C ALA A 7 0.45 3.10 15.63
N GLN A 8 1.48 2.76 14.88
CA GLN A 8 2.82 2.50 15.36
C GLN A 8 3.76 3.54 14.78
N ILE A 9 4.62 4.09 15.63
CA ILE A 9 5.64 5.05 15.25
C ILE A 9 6.99 4.35 15.37
N ILE A 10 7.74 4.31 14.28
CA ILE A 10 9.06 3.69 14.20
C ILE A 10 10.06 4.78 13.86
N GLU A 11 10.89 5.15 14.83
CA GLU A 11 11.99 6.10 14.65
C GLU A 11 13.21 5.37 14.09
N LEU A 12 13.59 5.65 12.84
CA LEU A 12 14.65 4.89 12.16
C LEU A 12 16.00 5.00 12.89
N GLY A 13 16.35 6.19 13.38
CA GLY A 13 17.58 6.41 14.14
C GLY A 13 17.67 5.65 15.47
N ARG A 14 16.54 5.13 15.98
CA ARG A 14 16.47 4.36 17.25
C ARG A 14 16.27 2.87 17.03
N PHE A 15 16.15 2.43 15.78
CA PHE A 15 15.94 1.04 15.44
C PHE A 15 17.22 0.22 15.66
N ASP A 16 17.12 -0.88 16.39
CA ASP A 16 18.22 -1.83 16.55
C ASP A 16 18.31 -2.70 15.28
N SER A 17 19.35 -2.49 14.49
CA SER A 17 19.57 -3.24 13.24
C SER A 17 19.72 -4.74 13.46
N SER A 18 20.03 -5.21 14.67
CA SER A 18 20.07 -6.64 14.99
C SER A 18 18.70 -7.29 15.05
N TRP A 19 17.62 -6.50 15.19
CA TRP A 19 16.24 -6.99 15.17
C TRP A 19 15.64 -7.01 13.76
N MET A 20 16.39 -6.52 12.78
CA MET A 20 15.94 -6.48 11.40
C MET A 20 15.80 -7.89 10.83
N ASP A 21 14.74 -8.12 10.07
CA ASP A 21 14.60 -9.35 9.31
C ASP A 21 15.80 -9.51 8.35
N PRO A 22 16.50 -10.67 8.34
CA PRO A 22 17.67 -10.86 7.49
C PRO A 22 17.42 -10.61 5.99
N ARG A 23 16.17 -10.73 5.54
CA ARG A 23 15.76 -10.43 4.16
C ARG A 23 15.90 -8.95 3.79
N LEU A 24 15.93 -8.06 4.77
CA LEU A 24 16.11 -6.61 4.60
C LEU A 24 17.59 -6.20 4.59
N ASN A 25 18.52 -7.15 4.75
CA ASN A 25 19.95 -6.90 4.59
C ASN A 25 20.30 -6.78 3.10
N VAL A 26 19.83 -5.71 2.48
CA VAL A 26 20.02 -5.40 1.06
C VAL A 26 21.39 -4.78 0.83
N GLU A 27 21.92 -4.97 -0.38
CA GLU A 27 23.17 -4.33 -0.78
C GLU A 27 23.05 -2.80 -0.66
N GLY A 28 24.01 -2.17 0.03
CA GLY A 28 23.99 -0.73 0.30
C GLY A 28 23.28 -0.31 1.60
N PHE A 29 22.77 -1.26 2.38
CA PHE A 29 22.29 -0.97 3.73
C PHE A 29 23.44 -0.60 4.67
N ASP A 30 23.36 0.57 5.30
CA ASP A 30 24.34 1.05 6.28
C ASP A 30 23.63 1.35 7.61
N ALA A 31 23.90 0.50 8.61
CA ALA A 31 23.30 0.62 9.93
C ALA A 31 23.75 1.88 10.68
N ASP A 32 24.94 2.41 10.40
CA ASP A 32 25.45 3.60 11.06
C ASP A 32 24.89 4.88 10.43
N LEU A 33 24.57 4.86 9.12
CA LEU A 33 23.76 5.91 8.51
C LEU A 33 22.33 5.90 9.04
N MET A 34 21.73 4.73 9.27
CA MET A 34 20.37 4.65 9.82
C MET A 34 20.27 5.31 11.20
N LYS A 35 21.24 5.06 12.09
CA LYS A 35 21.30 5.68 13.44
C LYS A 35 21.36 7.21 13.41
N GLN A 36 21.83 7.80 12.30
CA GLN A 36 21.88 9.24 12.10
C GLN A 36 20.58 9.81 11.52
N SER A 37 19.65 8.96 11.11
CA SER A 37 18.39 9.36 10.50
C SER A 37 17.39 9.90 11.53
N ASP A 38 16.79 11.04 11.21
CA ASP A 38 15.64 11.62 11.91
C ASP A 38 14.30 11.19 11.28
N ALA A 39 14.34 10.28 10.30
CA ALA A 39 13.13 9.82 9.62
C ALA A 39 12.30 8.88 10.51
N ILE A 40 10.99 8.97 10.33
CA ILE A 40 10.00 8.23 11.10
C ILE A 40 9.09 7.50 10.10
N ILE A 41 8.82 6.23 10.37
CA ILE A 41 7.74 5.48 9.72
C ILE A 41 6.52 5.55 10.63
N ILE A 42 5.41 6.03 10.09
CA ILE A 42 4.10 6.00 10.74
C ILE A 42 3.31 4.87 10.07
N ASN A 43 3.16 3.75 10.77
CA ASN A 43 2.36 2.63 10.33
C ASN A 43 0.96 2.74 10.94
N ILE A 44 -0.07 2.77 10.12
CA ILE A 44 -1.46 3.04 10.55
C ILE A 44 -2.31 1.83 10.18
N ASP A 45 -2.95 1.24 11.18
CA ASP A 45 -3.71 0.01 10.96
C ASP A 45 -5.08 0.29 10.35
N TYR A 46 -5.27 -0.20 9.12
CA TYR A 46 -6.54 -0.24 8.41
C TYR A 46 -7.40 1.06 8.46
N PRO A 47 -6.85 2.25 8.14
CA PRO A 47 -7.71 3.41 7.97
C PRO A 47 -8.53 3.21 6.67
N LEU A 48 -9.86 3.31 6.74
CA LEU A 48 -10.74 3.06 5.60
C LEU A 48 -11.37 4.35 5.06
N GLY A 49 -11.42 4.47 3.74
CA GLY A 49 -12.12 5.54 3.03
C GLY A 49 -11.73 6.93 3.52
N LEU A 50 -12.73 7.69 3.98
CA LEU A 50 -12.56 9.06 4.44
C LEU A 50 -11.59 9.18 5.63
N ALA A 51 -11.51 8.17 6.51
CA ALA A 51 -10.57 8.19 7.62
C ALA A 51 -9.11 8.16 7.13
N ALA A 52 -8.81 7.33 6.12
CA ALA A 52 -7.49 7.31 5.50
C ALA A 52 -7.13 8.64 4.84
N TYR A 53 -8.09 9.23 4.12
CA TYR A 53 -7.93 10.53 3.49
C TYR A 53 -7.64 11.65 4.50
N GLU A 54 -8.43 11.74 5.57
CA GLU A 54 -8.24 12.75 6.61
C GLU A 54 -6.91 12.57 7.33
N ILE A 55 -6.55 11.33 7.70
CA ILE A 55 -5.28 11.05 8.37
C ILE A 55 -4.10 11.42 7.48
N LEU A 56 -4.08 10.98 6.21
CA LEU A 56 -3.00 11.29 5.29
C LEU A 56 -2.89 12.80 5.04
N SER A 57 -4.03 13.49 4.87
CA SER A 57 -4.06 14.94 4.70
C SER A 57 -3.48 15.66 5.91
N ARG A 58 -3.89 15.27 7.13
CA ARG A 58 -3.38 15.86 8.37
C ARG A 58 -1.89 15.61 8.56
N ILE A 59 -1.40 14.40 8.27
CA ILE A 59 0.04 14.11 8.33
C ILE A 59 0.77 14.97 7.31
N ALA A 60 0.32 15.01 6.06
CA ALA A 60 0.94 15.79 4.99
C ALA A 60 1.01 17.30 5.30
N GLU A 61 0.00 17.85 5.98
CA GLU A 61 -0.04 19.27 6.40
C GLU A 61 1.00 19.60 7.49
N HIS A 62 1.38 18.63 8.33
CA HIS A 62 2.19 18.88 9.53
C HIS A 62 3.62 18.35 9.43
N VAL A 63 3.93 17.49 8.45
CA VAL A 63 5.30 17.00 8.24
C VAL A 63 6.07 17.92 7.31
N GLY A 64 7.33 18.24 7.66
CA GLY A 64 8.18 19.09 6.82
C GLY A 64 8.57 18.42 5.50
N LYS A 65 8.71 17.09 5.48
CA LYS A 65 9.03 16.31 4.29
C LYS A 65 8.41 14.92 4.37
N MET A 66 7.67 14.54 3.33
CA MET A 66 7.14 13.19 3.14
C MET A 66 8.05 12.43 2.17
N LEU A 67 8.70 11.37 2.65
CA LEU A 67 9.64 10.57 1.84
C LEU A 67 8.95 9.49 1.01
N GLY A 68 7.76 9.04 1.43
CA GLY A 68 6.98 8.04 0.72
C GLY A 68 5.66 7.76 1.42
N VAL A 69 4.71 7.20 0.67
CA VAL A 69 3.43 6.70 1.17
C VAL A 69 3.26 5.30 0.63
N TYR A 70 3.07 4.34 1.53
CA TYR A 70 2.89 2.94 1.21
C TYR A 70 1.50 2.53 1.65
N VAL A 71 0.68 2.06 0.71
CA VAL A 71 -0.69 1.64 0.97
C VAL A 71 -0.77 0.14 0.70
N MET A 72 -1.18 -0.61 1.70
CA MET A 72 -1.46 -2.04 1.58
C MET A 72 -2.90 -2.31 1.93
N GLY A 73 -3.52 -3.24 1.22
CA GLY A 73 -4.91 -3.61 1.44
C GLY A 73 -5.21 -4.99 0.89
N LYS A 74 -6.37 -5.51 1.25
CA LYS A 74 -6.93 -6.70 0.63
C LYS A 74 -7.91 -6.28 -0.45
N ALA A 75 -7.75 -6.85 -1.63
CA ALA A 75 -8.67 -6.67 -2.75
C ALA A 75 -9.18 -8.03 -3.21
N ALA A 76 -10.42 -8.04 -3.72
CA ALA A 76 -10.84 -9.12 -4.59
C ALA A 76 -10.14 -8.93 -5.94
N THR A 77 -9.83 -10.03 -6.61
CA THR A 77 -9.18 -10.01 -7.92
C THR A 77 -10.00 -10.83 -8.91
N LEU A 78 -10.21 -10.29 -10.11
CA LEU A 78 -10.87 -11.01 -11.21
C LEU A 78 -9.90 -11.92 -11.98
N ASN A 79 -8.60 -11.58 -11.97
CA ASN A 79 -7.55 -12.24 -12.78
C ASN A 79 -6.48 -12.95 -11.94
N GLY A 80 -6.60 -12.91 -10.61
CA GLY A 80 -5.67 -13.51 -9.66
C GLY A 80 -6.29 -14.59 -8.79
N ARG A 81 -5.45 -15.19 -7.95
CA ARG A 81 -5.82 -16.22 -6.98
C ARG A 81 -5.57 -15.72 -5.55
N VAL A 82 -6.21 -16.37 -4.59
CA VAL A 82 -5.93 -16.11 -3.17
C VAL A 82 -4.44 -16.37 -2.90
N GLY A 83 -3.76 -15.36 -2.37
CA GLY A 83 -2.32 -15.40 -2.12
C GLY A 83 -1.47 -14.68 -3.17
N ASP A 84 -2.05 -14.28 -4.30
CA ASP A 84 -1.36 -13.41 -5.26
C ASP A 84 -1.27 -11.98 -4.72
N ILE A 85 -0.18 -11.29 -5.06
CA ILE A 85 0.05 -9.88 -4.76
C ILE A 85 -0.25 -9.05 -6.01
N MET A 86 -0.98 -7.95 -5.86
CA MET A 86 -1.24 -7.02 -6.94
C MET A 86 -0.52 -5.70 -6.68
N ILE A 87 0.13 -5.18 -7.72
CA ILE A 87 0.72 -3.84 -7.75
C ILE A 87 -0.05 -3.04 -8.81
N PRO A 88 -1.06 -2.24 -8.41
CA PRO A 88 -1.85 -1.48 -9.38
C PRO A 88 -1.12 -0.20 -9.80
N ASN A 89 -1.11 0.08 -11.09
CA ASN A 89 -0.64 1.37 -11.63
C ASN A 89 -1.81 2.32 -11.92
N VAL A 90 -3.03 1.79 -11.92
CA VAL A 90 -4.24 2.55 -12.17
C VAL A 90 -5.26 2.15 -11.11
N VAL A 91 -5.82 3.12 -10.40
CA VAL A 91 -6.95 2.89 -9.50
C VAL A 91 -8.09 3.81 -9.91
N HIS A 92 -9.21 3.22 -10.32
CA HIS A 92 -10.44 3.98 -10.53
C HIS A 92 -11.25 3.99 -9.23
N ASP A 93 -11.57 5.18 -8.72
CA ASP A 93 -12.39 5.34 -7.54
C ASP A 93 -13.83 5.65 -7.95
N GLU A 94 -14.75 4.73 -7.66
CA GLU A 94 -16.15 4.87 -8.03
C GLU A 94 -16.88 5.90 -7.18
N HIS A 95 -16.38 6.23 -5.99
CA HIS A 95 -16.99 7.28 -5.19
C HIS A 95 -16.78 8.67 -5.81
N SER A 96 -15.53 9.01 -6.14
CA SER A 96 -15.18 10.30 -6.72
C SER A 96 -15.24 10.35 -8.25
N GLN A 97 -15.37 9.19 -8.91
CA GLN A 97 -15.29 9.02 -10.37
C GLN A 97 -13.93 9.43 -10.96
N ASN A 98 -12.89 9.50 -10.14
CA ASN A 98 -11.54 9.82 -10.58
C ASN A 98 -10.74 8.56 -10.89
N THR A 99 -9.77 8.70 -11.80
CA THR A 99 -8.77 7.67 -12.08
C THR A 99 -7.40 8.16 -11.67
N TYR A 100 -6.79 7.47 -10.71
CA TYR A 100 -5.47 7.75 -10.19
C TYR A 100 -4.44 6.88 -10.90
N LEU A 101 -3.36 7.51 -11.37
CA LEU A 101 -2.25 6.83 -12.02
C LEU A 101 -1.04 6.85 -11.08
N PHE A 102 -0.46 5.68 -10.83
CA PHE A 102 0.68 5.50 -9.93
C PHE A 102 1.91 5.05 -10.70
N HIS A 103 3.01 5.77 -10.45
CA HIS A 103 4.35 5.31 -10.78
C HIS A 103 4.95 4.68 -9.51
N ASN A 104 4.72 3.39 -9.33
CA ASN A 104 5.14 2.66 -8.14
C ASN A 104 6.67 2.66 -8.01
N CYS A 105 7.18 2.74 -6.79
CA CYS A 105 8.61 2.71 -6.49
C CYS A 105 9.19 1.29 -6.44
N PHE A 106 8.35 0.28 -6.65
CA PHE A 106 8.70 -1.13 -6.74
C PHE A 106 7.80 -1.81 -7.78
N SER A 107 8.25 -2.96 -8.25
CA SER A 107 7.67 -3.76 -9.32
C SER A 107 7.61 -5.24 -8.93
N ALA A 108 7.04 -6.09 -9.79
CA ALA A 108 6.95 -7.52 -9.51
C ALA A 108 8.29 -8.20 -9.15
N PRO A 109 9.41 -7.96 -9.87
CA PRO A 109 10.71 -8.51 -9.52
C PRO A 109 11.23 -8.12 -8.14
N ASP A 110 10.83 -6.97 -7.61
CA ASP A 110 11.27 -6.50 -6.29
C ASP A 110 10.57 -7.26 -5.15
N VAL A 111 9.36 -7.79 -5.41
CA VAL A 111 8.53 -8.48 -4.42
C VAL A 111 8.66 -10.00 -4.53
N TRP A 112 8.79 -10.51 -5.76
CA TRP A 112 8.83 -11.95 -6.07
C TRP A 112 9.79 -12.77 -5.19
N PRO A 113 11.03 -12.34 -4.91
CA PRO A 113 11.98 -13.10 -4.09
C PRO A 113 11.52 -13.36 -2.66
N PHE A 114 10.57 -12.56 -2.16
CA PHE A 114 10.06 -12.65 -0.79
C PHE A 114 8.76 -13.47 -0.69
N MET A 115 8.22 -13.95 -1.82
CA MET A 115 6.99 -14.75 -1.84
C MET A 115 7.27 -16.25 -1.68
N ALA A 116 6.51 -16.89 -0.78
CA ALA A 116 6.56 -18.35 -0.60
C ALA A 116 5.70 -19.10 -1.65
N TYR A 117 4.61 -18.49 -2.10
CA TYR A 117 3.65 -19.03 -3.07
C TYR A 117 2.86 -17.88 -3.69
N GLY A 118 2.16 -18.15 -4.79
CA GLY A 118 1.35 -17.16 -5.52
C GLY A 118 2.16 -16.43 -6.60
N ASN A 119 1.50 -15.48 -7.26
CA ASN A 119 2.11 -14.62 -8.26
C ASN A 119 2.12 -13.15 -7.83
N VAL A 120 3.06 -12.36 -8.38
CA VAL A 120 2.97 -10.90 -8.35
C VAL A 120 2.43 -10.41 -9.68
N LEU A 121 1.30 -9.73 -9.64
CA LEU A 121 0.62 -9.14 -10.80
C LEU A 121 0.94 -7.64 -10.83
N ASP A 122 1.78 -7.23 -11.77
CA ASP A 122 2.16 -5.84 -11.99
C ASP A 122 1.36 -5.20 -13.12
N ASN A 123 1.38 -3.86 -13.24
CA ASN A 123 0.64 -3.12 -14.27
C ASN A 123 -0.87 -3.42 -14.30
N GLN A 124 -1.43 -3.74 -13.14
CA GLN A 124 -2.87 -4.01 -13.01
C GLN A 124 -3.66 -2.72 -12.89
N LYS A 125 -4.92 -2.77 -13.30
CA LYS A 125 -5.92 -1.74 -13.00
C LYS A 125 -6.81 -2.24 -11.88
N ALA A 126 -6.97 -1.45 -10.83
CA ALA A 126 -7.83 -1.77 -9.70
C ALA A 126 -9.00 -0.78 -9.60
N ILE A 127 -10.01 -1.17 -8.84
CA ILE A 127 -11.19 -0.35 -8.57
C ILE A 127 -11.40 -0.23 -7.06
N SER A 128 -11.66 0.99 -6.61
CA SER A 128 -12.20 1.28 -5.28
C SER A 128 -13.71 1.48 -5.40
N ALA A 129 -14.48 0.66 -4.68
CA ALA A 129 -15.94 0.70 -4.69
C ALA A 129 -16.50 1.18 -3.34
N PRO A 130 -17.63 1.91 -3.32
CA PRO A 130 -18.26 2.33 -2.08
C PRO A 130 -18.88 1.15 -1.32
N GLY A 131 -18.56 1.06 -0.03
CA GLY A 131 -19.19 0.12 0.91
C GLY A 131 -18.41 -1.17 1.11
N THR A 132 -18.93 -2.02 2.01
CA THR A 132 -18.31 -3.29 2.44
C THR A 132 -18.98 -4.52 1.82
N PHE A 133 -19.99 -4.31 0.96
CA PHE A 133 -20.70 -5.39 0.30
C PHE A 133 -19.94 -5.90 -0.91
N LEU A 134 -19.98 -7.22 -1.10
CA LEU A 134 -19.45 -7.84 -2.30
C LEU A 134 -20.26 -7.38 -3.51
N GLN A 135 -19.55 -7.01 -4.57
CA GLN A 135 -20.16 -6.52 -5.80
C GLN A 135 -20.84 -7.66 -6.56
N ASN A 136 -21.99 -7.37 -7.16
CA ASN A 136 -22.75 -8.37 -7.88
C ASN A 136 -22.05 -8.78 -9.21
N ARG A 137 -22.35 -9.98 -9.72
CA ARG A 137 -21.70 -10.51 -10.93
C ARG A 137 -21.93 -9.65 -12.17
N SER A 138 -23.12 -9.06 -12.32
CA SER A 138 -23.45 -8.21 -13.47
C SER A 138 -22.58 -6.95 -13.50
N TYR A 139 -22.33 -6.36 -12.34
CA TYR A 139 -21.45 -5.21 -12.13
C TYR A 139 -20.00 -5.56 -12.48
N MET A 140 -19.48 -6.64 -11.88
CA MET A 140 -18.11 -7.11 -12.13
C MET A 140 -17.85 -7.49 -13.58
N SER A 141 -18.87 -7.94 -14.32
CA SER A 141 -18.74 -8.29 -15.74
C SER A 141 -18.40 -7.11 -16.66
N VAL A 142 -18.76 -5.89 -16.28
CA VAL A 142 -18.40 -4.67 -17.02
C VAL A 142 -16.92 -4.38 -16.83
N PHE A 143 -16.45 -4.41 -15.58
CA PHE A 143 -15.06 -4.12 -15.24
C PHE A 143 -14.08 -5.17 -15.75
N TYR A 144 -14.48 -6.45 -15.75
CA TYR A 144 -13.71 -7.52 -16.37
C TYR A 144 -13.44 -7.23 -17.86
N LYS A 145 -14.43 -6.71 -18.60
CA LYS A 145 -14.29 -6.40 -20.03
C LYS A 145 -13.39 -5.20 -20.29
N GLU A 146 -13.32 -4.26 -19.35
CA GLU A 146 -12.49 -3.06 -19.40
C GLU A 146 -11.04 -3.31 -18.90
N GLY A 147 -10.75 -4.55 -18.48
CA GLY A 147 -9.43 -4.97 -18.03
C GLY A 147 -9.08 -4.51 -16.60
N TYR A 148 -10.09 -4.18 -15.80
CA TYR A 148 -9.91 -4.01 -14.36
C TYR A 148 -9.87 -5.36 -13.66
N THR A 149 -9.11 -5.42 -12.56
CA THR A 149 -8.86 -6.63 -11.79
C THR A 149 -9.30 -6.47 -10.36
#